data_AF-A0A371GWT9-F1
#
_entry.id   AF-A0A371GWT9-F1
#
_cell.length_a   1.000
_cell.length_b   1.000
_cell.length_c   1.000
_cell.angle_alpha   90.00
_cell.angle_beta   90.00
_cell.angle_gamma   90.00
#
_symmetry.space_group_name_H-M   'P 1'
#
loop_
_entity.id
_entity.type
_entity.pdbx_description
1 polymer ?
#
loop_
_entity_poly.entity_id
_entity_poly.type
_entity_poly.pdbx_seq_one_letter_code
_entity_poly.pdbx_strand_id
1 'polypeptide(L)'
;MVTEKVVKITAICPMTLLERVSDLLRWQQKDPSFILPWKLDSLPIFAESSPLYHTQERPEPLTPEEESDLQLANQRLLELCQKCVEFNMPLLIDAEHTTVQPAIDYFTYSSAIMHNKGDTIASMIAHHFYMKRLPMDQLQLFLQPTILNHKGEPQARICTTTWNIRCTFLSFGLSIAGFKVSKYMTFGPVEMVMPYLLRRAERIEGSWLLQALIGK
;
A
#
# COMPACT_ATOMS: atom_id res chain seq x y z
N MET A 1 14.97 0.83 19.55
CA MET A 1 14.33 0.30 18.33
C MET A 1 13.40 -0.79 18.79
N VAL A 2 12.08 -0.63 18.65
CA VAL A 2 11.10 -1.64 19.08
C VAL A 2 10.85 -2.58 17.91
N THR A 3 11.02 -3.88 18.14
CA THR A 3 10.72 -4.92 17.15
C THR A 3 9.34 -5.49 17.42
N GLU A 4 8.41 -5.29 16.50
CA GLU A 4 7.05 -5.84 16.57
C GLU A 4 6.90 -6.94 15.50
N LYS A 5 6.18 -8.02 15.84
CA LYS A 5 5.77 -9.02 14.86
C LYS A 5 4.62 -8.47 14.03
N VAL A 6 4.62 -8.77 12.74
CA VAL A 6 3.63 -8.26 11.78
C VAL A 6 3.13 -9.41 10.91
N VAL A 7 1.83 -9.44 10.66
CA VAL A 7 1.23 -10.34 9.67
C VAL A 7 1.34 -9.66 8.32
N LYS A 8 1.86 -10.36 7.31
CA LYS A 8 1.96 -9.81 5.95
C LYS A 8 1.10 -10.60 4.99
N ILE A 9 0.32 -9.91 4.17
CA ILE A 9 -0.42 -10.53 3.07
C ILE A 9 0.01 -9.95 1.73
N THR A 10 0.03 -10.82 0.73
CA THR A 10 0.26 -10.50 -0.68
C THR A 10 -0.91 -11.11 -1.44
N ALA A 11 -1.61 -10.30 -2.26
CA ALA A 11 -2.85 -10.63 -2.96
C ALA A 11 -4.08 -10.89 -2.06
N ILE A 12 -5.04 -9.95 -2.13
CA ILE A 12 -6.35 -10.03 -1.45
C ILE A 12 -7.39 -10.75 -2.33
N CYS A 13 -7.31 -10.52 -3.65
CA CYS A 13 -8.15 -11.10 -4.68
C CYS A 13 -7.33 -11.26 -5.98
N PRO A 14 -7.89 -11.89 -7.04
CA PRO A 14 -7.18 -12.07 -8.31
C PRO A 14 -6.71 -10.73 -8.91
N MET A 15 -5.54 -10.76 -9.56
CA MET A 15 -4.94 -9.55 -10.18
C MET A 15 -5.89 -8.88 -11.18
N THR A 16 -6.63 -9.66 -11.96
CA THR A 16 -7.61 -9.14 -12.94
C THR A 16 -8.68 -8.29 -12.26
N LEU A 17 -9.18 -8.72 -11.10
CA LEU A 17 -10.16 -7.95 -10.33
C LEU A 17 -9.54 -6.68 -9.75
N LEU A 18 -8.29 -6.74 -9.27
CA LEU A 18 -7.57 -5.56 -8.79
C LEU A 18 -7.37 -4.51 -9.90
N GLU A 19 -7.08 -4.94 -11.12
CA GLU A 19 -6.95 -4.04 -12.28
C GLU A 19 -8.28 -3.37 -12.59
N ARG A 20 -9.36 -4.16 -12.68
CA ARG A 20 -10.73 -3.68 -12.96
C ARG A 20 -11.21 -2.67 -11.91
N VAL A 21 -11.03 -2.98 -10.63
CA VAL A 21 -11.37 -2.08 -9.51
C VAL A 21 -10.52 -0.81 -9.58
N SER A 22 -9.22 -0.93 -9.87
CA SER A 22 -8.35 0.24 -9.97
C SER A 22 -8.76 1.17 -11.12
N ASP A 23 -9.15 0.63 -12.27
CA ASP A 23 -9.63 1.43 -13.40
C ASP A 23 -10.95 2.14 -13.08
N LEU A 24 -11.90 1.44 -12.46
CA LEU A 24 -13.17 2.04 -12.02
C LEU A 24 -12.96 3.16 -11.01
N LEU A 25 -12.05 2.98 -10.05
CA LEU A 25 -11.69 4.01 -9.06
C LEU A 25 -11.03 5.23 -9.73
N ARG A 26 -10.10 5.02 -10.67
CA ARG A 26 -9.49 6.11 -11.44
C ARG A 26 -10.51 6.85 -12.29
N TRP A 27 -11.47 6.14 -12.88
CA TRP A 27 -12.51 6.77 -13.68
C TRP A 27 -13.44 7.63 -12.82
N GLN A 28 -13.86 7.13 -11.66
CA GLN A 28 -14.64 7.93 -10.70
C GLN A 28 -13.89 9.20 -10.26
N GLN A 29 -12.56 9.16 -10.14
CA GLN A 29 -11.77 10.35 -9.86
C GLN A 29 -11.82 11.38 -11.01
N LYS A 30 -11.88 10.93 -12.26
CA LYS A 30 -12.04 11.82 -13.43
C LYS A 30 -13.45 12.39 -13.53
N ASP A 31 -14.43 11.56 -13.24
CA ASP A 31 -15.85 11.87 -13.34
C ASP A 31 -16.56 11.50 -12.03
N PRO A 32 -16.67 12.45 -11.08
CA PRO A 32 -17.34 12.21 -9.80
C PRO A 32 -18.82 11.85 -9.92
N SER A 33 -19.45 12.08 -11.07
CA SER A 33 -20.83 11.64 -11.33
C SER A 33 -20.94 10.13 -11.56
N PHE A 34 -19.81 9.45 -11.81
CA PHE A 34 -19.74 8.01 -11.96
C PHE A 34 -19.81 7.31 -10.60
N ILE A 35 -20.99 6.80 -10.27
CA ILE A 35 -21.26 6.13 -9.00
C ILE A 35 -20.84 4.66 -9.06
N LEU A 36 -20.10 4.23 -8.04
CA LEU A 36 -19.68 2.84 -7.85
C LEU A 36 -20.54 2.23 -6.73
N PRO A 37 -21.55 1.41 -7.04
CA PRO A 37 -22.53 0.95 -6.05
C PRO A 37 -21.93 0.04 -4.96
N TRP A 38 -20.86 -0.68 -5.31
CA TRP A 38 -20.12 -1.57 -4.40
C TRP A 38 -19.06 -0.85 -3.55
N LYS A 39 -18.81 0.45 -3.79
CA LYS A 39 -17.72 1.17 -3.14
C LYS A 39 -18.09 1.50 -1.70
N LEU A 40 -17.29 0.99 -0.77
CA LEU A 40 -17.37 1.29 0.66
C LEU A 40 -16.75 2.67 0.96
N ASP A 41 -17.17 3.25 2.08
CA ASP A 41 -16.51 4.42 2.66
C ASP A 41 -15.02 4.10 2.90
N SER A 42 -14.16 4.98 2.43
CA SER A 42 -12.70 4.84 2.46
C SER A 42 -12.05 6.21 2.61
N LEU A 43 -10.81 6.22 3.11
CA LEU A 43 -9.95 7.40 3.02
C LEU A 43 -9.72 7.71 1.53
N PRO A 44 -9.41 8.97 1.18
CA PRO A 44 -9.18 9.32 -0.21
C PRO A 44 -8.03 8.49 -0.80
N ILE A 45 -8.25 7.95 -2.00
CA ILE A 45 -7.27 7.11 -2.71
C ILE A 45 -6.35 7.97 -3.60
N PHE A 46 -6.89 9.07 -4.11
CA PHE A 46 -6.21 9.99 -5.01
C PHE A 46 -6.18 11.40 -4.40
N ALA A 47 -5.13 12.15 -4.72
CA ALA A 47 -5.10 13.61 -4.60
C ALA A 47 -5.53 14.25 -5.94
N GLU A 48 -5.82 15.55 -5.94
CA GLU A 48 -6.29 16.25 -7.14
C GLU A 48 -5.31 16.14 -8.33
N SER A 49 -4.00 16.16 -8.08
CA SER A 49 -2.99 16.02 -9.13
C SER A 49 -2.55 14.57 -9.38
N SER A 50 -3.18 13.58 -8.77
CA SER A 50 -2.80 12.17 -8.94
C SER A 50 -2.83 11.77 -10.42
N PRO A 51 -1.81 11.05 -10.91
CA PRO A 51 -1.79 10.63 -12.31
C PRO A 51 -2.83 9.55 -12.58
N LEU A 52 -3.66 9.75 -13.61
CA LEU A 52 -4.73 8.82 -14.02
C LEU A 52 -4.52 8.27 -15.44
N TYR A 53 -3.27 8.20 -15.89
CA TYR A 53 -2.89 7.82 -17.26
C TYR A 53 -3.12 6.33 -17.58
N HIS A 54 -3.29 5.48 -16.56
CA HIS A 54 -3.56 4.05 -16.74
C HIS A 54 -4.95 3.77 -17.30
N THR A 55 -5.92 4.67 -17.10
CA THR A 55 -7.32 4.47 -17.51
C THR A 55 -7.72 5.61 -18.45
N GLN A 56 -7.50 5.44 -19.75
CA GLN A 56 -7.77 6.50 -20.73
C GLN A 56 -9.24 6.55 -21.16
N GLU A 57 -9.89 5.38 -21.17
CA GLU A 57 -11.27 5.20 -21.61
C GLU A 57 -12.16 4.81 -20.43
N ARG A 58 -13.48 5.01 -20.59
CA ARG A 58 -14.47 4.66 -19.57
C ARG A 58 -14.52 3.14 -19.42
N PRO A 59 -14.19 2.59 -18.24
CA PRO A 59 -14.29 1.16 -18.00
C PRO A 59 -15.75 0.74 -17.87
N GLU A 60 -16.05 -0.47 -18.34
CA GLU A 60 -17.33 -1.13 -18.09
C GLU A 60 -17.50 -1.43 -16.59
N PRO A 61 -18.72 -1.36 -16.05
CA PRO A 61 -19.03 -1.79 -14.68
C PRO A 61 -18.54 -3.21 -14.39
N LEU A 62 -18.38 -3.53 -13.10
CA LEU A 62 -18.08 -4.90 -12.70
C LEU A 62 -19.23 -5.83 -13.09
N THR A 63 -18.89 -7.06 -13.48
CA THR A 63 -19.90 -8.11 -13.65
C THR A 63 -20.44 -8.53 -12.28
N PRO A 64 -21.63 -9.16 -12.22
CA PRO A 64 -22.16 -9.67 -10.95
C PRO A 64 -21.22 -10.66 -10.24
N GLU A 65 -20.43 -11.43 -11.01
CA GLU A 65 -19.41 -12.33 -10.48
C GLU A 65 -18.22 -11.55 -9.89
N GLU A 66 -17.71 -10.54 -10.62
CA GLU A 66 -16.64 -9.66 -10.12
C GLU A 66 -17.06 -8.90 -8.84
N GLU A 67 -18.30 -8.43 -8.76
CA GLU A 67 -18.84 -7.79 -7.56
C GLU A 67 -18.94 -8.78 -6.38
N SER A 68 -19.41 -10.00 -6.62
CA SER A 68 -19.45 -11.06 -5.61
C SER A 68 -18.04 -11.39 -5.09
N ASP A 69 -17.07 -11.53 -5.98
CA ASP A 69 -15.67 -11.78 -5.60
C ASP A 69 -15.06 -10.62 -4.81
N LEU A 70 -15.40 -9.38 -5.19
CA LEU A 70 -14.99 -8.18 -4.46
C LEU A 70 -15.58 -8.15 -3.05
N GLN A 71 -16.84 -8.53 -2.88
CA GLN A 71 -17.48 -8.63 -1.57
C GLN A 71 -16.80 -9.70 -0.70
N LEU A 72 -16.55 -10.88 -1.25
CA LEU A 72 -15.83 -11.95 -0.55
C LEU A 72 -14.41 -11.53 -0.15
N ALA A 73 -13.72 -10.80 -1.01
CA ALA A 73 -12.40 -10.26 -0.74
C ALA A 73 -12.40 -9.28 0.44
N ASN A 74 -13.37 -8.35 0.48
CA ASN A 74 -13.56 -7.43 1.60
C ASN A 74 -13.86 -8.19 2.90
N GLN A 75 -14.73 -9.21 2.86
CA GLN A 75 -15.06 -10.02 4.03
C GLN A 75 -13.83 -10.75 4.59
N ARG A 76 -13.03 -11.38 3.73
CA ARG A 76 -11.79 -12.05 4.14
C ARG A 76 -10.80 -11.08 4.78
N LEU A 77 -10.66 -9.89 4.21
CA LEU A 77 -9.78 -8.86 4.75
C LEU A 77 -10.27 -8.37 6.12
N LEU A 78 -11.58 -8.21 6.30
CA LEU A 78 -12.20 -7.83 7.56
C LEU A 78 -11.89 -8.86 8.66
N GLU A 79 -12.10 -10.14 8.37
CA GLU A 79 -11.81 -11.24 9.31
C GLU A 79 -10.32 -11.30 9.69
N LEU A 80 -9.43 -11.06 8.72
CA LEU A 80 -7.99 -10.96 8.97
C LEU A 80 -7.66 -9.78 9.88
N CYS A 81 -8.22 -8.60 9.61
CA CYS A 81 -8.03 -7.42 10.45
C CYS A 81 -8.51 -7.69 11.88
N GLN A 82 -9.69 -8.31 12.04
CA GLN A 82 -10.24 -8.65 13.34
C GLN A 82 -9.31 -9.58 14.13
N LYS A 83 -8.82 -10.66 13.51
CA LYS A 83 -7.83 -11.55 14.15
C LYS A 83 -6.54 -10.79 14.51
N CYS A 84 -6.06 -9.92 13.64
CA CYS A 84 -4.87 -9.11 13.91
C CYS A 84 -5.06 -8.20 15.14
N VAL A 85 -6.25 -7.60 15.30
CA VAL A 85 -6.63 -6.85 16.51
C VAL A 85 -6.65 -7.74 17.75
N GLU A 86 -7.28 -8.91 17.69
CA GLU A 86 -7.36 -9.87 18.80
C GLU A 86 -5.97 -10.30 19.29
N PHE A 87 -5.02 -10.49 18.38
CA PHE A 87 -3.64 -10.85 18.71
C PHE A 87 -2.71 -9.64 18.95
N ASN A 88 -3.24 -8.41 18.91
CA ASN A 88 -2.46 -7.17 18.99
C ASN A 88 -1.26 -7.16 18.02
N MET A 89 -1.49 -7.59 16.78
CA MET A 89 -0.49 -7.60 15.72
C MET A 89 -0.94 -6.70 14.57
N PRO A 90 -0.04 -5.87 14.02
CA PRO A 90 -0.34 -5.13 12.80
C PRO A 90 -0.46 -6.08 11.60
N LEU A 91 -1.41 -5.78 10.71
CA LEU A 91 -1.51 -6.36 9.37
C LEU A 91 -0.80 -5.45 8.36
N LEU A 92 0.06 -6.02 7.52
CA LEU A 92 0.77 -5.35 6.45
C LEU A 92 0.30 -5.87 5.09
N ILE A 93 -0.23 -4.97 4.27
CA ILE A 93 -0.67 -5.28 2.92
C ILE A 93 0.43 -4.85 1.95
N ASP A 94 0.99 -5.81 1.20
CA ASP A 94 2.03 -5.52 0.20
C ASP A 94 1.46 -4.65 -0.93
N ALA A 95 2.13 -3.53 -1.24
CA ALA A 95 1.88 -2.78 -2.47
C ALA A 95 2.36 -3.55 -3.71
N GLU A 96 1.74 -3.30 -4.85
CA GLU A 96 2.02 -3.98 -6.12
C GLU A 96 2.32 -2.96 -7.23
N HIS A 97 2.09 -3.32 -8.49
CA HIS A 97 2.28 -2.44 -9.64
C HIS A 97 1.30 -1.25 -9.62
N THR A 98 1.69 -0.12 -10.22
CA THR A 98 0.88 1.11 -10.25
C THR A 98 -0.49 0.92 -10.91
N THR A 99 -0.65 -0.09 -11.76
CA THR A 99 -1.91 -0.48 -12.39
C THR A 99 -2.96 -1.00 -11.40
N VAL A 100 -2.55 -1.63 -10.30
CA VAL A 100 -3.44 -2.24 -9.30
C VAL A 100 -3.45 -1.53 -7.95
N GLN A 101 -2.52 -0.60 -7.73
CA GLN A 101 -2.36 0.05 -6.43
C GLN A 101 -3.63 0.74 -5.90
N PRO A 102 -4.46 1.43 -6.72
CA PRO A 102 -5.70 2.04 -6.22
C PRO A 102 -6.68 1.05 -5.59
N ALA A 103 -6.79 -0.17 -6.13
CA ALA A 103 -7.62 -1.21 -5.52
C ALA A 103 -7.05 -1.68 -4.17
N ILE A 104 -5.74 -1.83 -4.06
CA ILE A 104 -5.07 -2.21 -2.81
C ILE A 104 -5.25 -1.13 -1.74
N ASP A 105 -5.10 0.14 -2.15
CA ASP A 105 -5.32 1.30 -1.29
C ASP A 105 -6.79 1.36 -0.84
N TYR A 106 -7.74 1.15 -1.76
CA TYR A 106 -9.17 1.05 -1.45
C TYR A 106 -9.46 0.00 -0.38
N PHE A 107 -9.01 -1.24 -0.58
CA PHE A 107 -9.20 -2.33 0.39
C PHE A 107 -8.63 -1.98 1.76
N THR A 108 -7.46 -1.36 1.78
CA THR A 108 -6.81 -1.05 3.04
C THR A 108 -7.50 0.11 3.75
N TYR A 109 -7.86 1.17 3.03
CA TYR A 109 -8.48 2.35 3.63
C TYR A 109 -9.91 2.08 4.10
N SER A 110 -10.70 1.30 3.36
CA SER A 110 -12.01 0.87 3.83
C SER A 110 -11.88 0.06 5.12
N SER A 111 -10.91 -0.85 5.18
CA SER A 111 -10.62 -1.67 6.37
C SER A 111 -10.09 -0.86 7.55
N ALA A 112 -9.27 0.15 7.28
CA ALA A 112 -8.69 1.06 8.27
C ALA A 112 -9.78 1.90 8.94
N ILE A 113 -10.73 2.46 8.19
CA ILE A 113 -11.86 3.21 8.75
C ILE A 113 -12.67 2.36 9.74
N MET A 114 -12.86 1.07 9.42
CA MET A 114 -13.65 0.17 10.27
C MET A 114 -12.95 -0.18 11.59
N HIS A 115 -11.62 -0.35 11.59
CA HIS A 115 -10.91 -0.97 12.72
C HIS A 115 -9.91 -0.06 13.44
N ASN A 116 -9.38 0.97 12.79
CA ASN A 116 -8.41 1.86 13.43
C ASN A 116 -9.16 2.84 14.35
N LYS A 117 -9.17 2.54 15.66
CA LYS A 117 -9.74 3.39 16.71
C LYS A 117 -8.69 3.65 17.78
N GLY A 118 -8.40 4.93 18.04
CA GLY A 118 -7.40 5.33 19.04
C GLY A 118 -5.99 4.89 18.66
N ASP A 119 -5.27 4.27 19.60
CA ASP A 119 -3.90 3.75 19.39
C ASP A 119 -3.84 2.33 18.78
N THR A 120 -4.98 1.65 18.63
CA THR A 120 -5.05 0.30 18.07
C THR A 120 -5.05 0.39 16.55
N ILE A 121 -3.92 0.03 15.93
CA ILE A 121 -3.77 0.01 14.47
C ILE A 121 -3.95 -1.44 14.01
N ALA A 122 -5.13 -1.72 13.48
CA ALA A 122 -5.50 -3.04 12.96
C ALA A 122 -4.86 -3.33 11.60
N SER A 123 -4.74 -2.29 10.75
CA SER A 123 -4.22 -2.41 9.39
C SER A 123 -3.22 -1.30 9.06
N MET A 124 -2.11 -1.69 8.43
CA MET A 124 -1.04 -0.83 7.93
C MET A 124 -0.75 -1.18 6.47
N ILE A 125 -0.52 -0.18 5.63
CA ILE A 125 -0.06 -0.41 4.25
C ILE A 125 1.46 -0.46 4.21
N ALA A 126 2.03 -1.51 3.60
CA ALA A 126 3.39 -1.43 3.10
C ALA A 126 3.37 -0.62 1.82
N HIS A 127 3.72 0.66 1.92
CA HIS A 127 3.95 1.47 0.73
C HIS A 127 5.24 0.99 0.08
N HIS A 128 5.14 0.32 -1.07
CA HIS A 128 6.28 0.18 -1.96
C HIS A 128 6.52 1.53 -2.60
N PHE A 129 7.40 2.33 -1.98
CA PHE A 129 8.04 3.44 -2.65
C PHE A 129 8.90 2.84 -3.76
N TYR A 130 8.29 2.60 -4.94
CA TYR A 130 9.00 2.25 -6.17
C TYR A 130 9.79 3.49 -6.63
N MET A 131 10.84 3.81 -5.87
CA MET A 131 11.81 4.85 -6.17
C MET A 131 12.72 4.38 -7.29
N LYS A 132 12.21 4.34 -8.53
CA LYS A 132 13.09 4.42 -9.69
C LYS A 132 12.97 5.71 -10.49
N ARG A 133 11.91 6.53 -10.36
CA ARG A 133 11.79 7.75 -11.19
C ARG A 133 10.72 8.80 -10.84
N LEU A 134 10.10 8.77 -9.64
CA LEU A 134 9.10 9.79 -9.31
C LEU A 134 9.76 11.09 -8.82
N PRO A 135 9.44 12.25 -9.42
CA PRO A 135 9.86 13.55 -8.90
C PRO A 135 9.24 13.83 -7.52
N MET A 136 9.86 14.72 -6.73
CA MET A 136 9.53 14.94 -5.31
C MET A 136 8.10 15.44 -5.06
N ASP A 137 7.52 16.13 -6.04
CA ASP A 137 6.12 16.56 -6.11
C ASP A 137 5.14 15.38 -6.12
N GLN A 138 5.48 14.28 -6.79
CA GLN A 138 4.68 13.05 -6.80
C GLN A 138 4.76 12.30 -5.47
N LEU A 139 5.87 12.38 -4.73
CA LEU A 139 5.98 11.79 -3.38
C LEU A 139 5.01 12.47 -2.40
N GLN A 140 4.87 13.79 -2.46
CA GLN A 140 3.92 14.54 -1.64
C GLN A 140 2.47 14.13 -1.93
N LEU A 141 2.22 13.69 -3.16
CA LEU A 141 0.93 13.25 -3.69
C LEU A 141 0.47 11.87 -3.24
N PHE A 142 1.41 10.94 -3.11
CA PHE A 142 1.16 9.62 -2.50
C PHE A 142 0.98 9.72 -0.98
N LEU A 143 1.47 10.80 -0.35
CA LEU A 143 1.44 10.99 1.10
C LEU A 143 0.27 11.85 1.59
N GLN A 144 -0.35 12.66 0.72
CA GLN A 144 -1.35 13.65 1.14
C GLN A 144 -2.73 13.08 1.55
N PRO A 145 -3.34 12.13 0.80
CA PRO A 145 -4.69 11.69 1.14
C PRO A 145 -4.71 10.59 2.22
N THR A 146 -3.58 9.91 2.43
CA THR A 146 -3.49 8.67 3.21
C THR A 146 -3.13 8.87 4.69
N ILE A 147 -2.50 10.00 5.01
CA ILE A 147 -1.69 10.07 6.23
C ILE A 147 -2.14 11.16 7.18
N LEU A 148 -2.93 12.14 6.75
CA LEU A 148 -3.36 13.24 7.61
C LEU A 148 -4.87 13.21 7.86
N ASN A 149 -5.29 13.38 9.11
CA ASN A 149 -6.70 13.59 9.45
C ASN A 149 -7.20 14.96 8.92
N HIS A 150 -8.48 15.23 9.08
CA HIS A 150 -9.11 16.53 8.79
C HIS A 150 -8.47 17.74 9.52
N LYS A 151 -7.61 17.50 10.53
CA LYS A 151 -6.84 18.52 11.25
C LYS A 151 -5.37 18.59 10.82
N GLY A 152 -4.95 17.81 9.83
CA GLY A 152 -3.57 17.75 9.36
C GLY A 152 -2.64 16.88 10.22
N GLU A 153 -3.16 15.93 11.01
CA GLU A 153 -2.36 15.08 11.91
C GLU A 153 -2.18 13.65 11.38
N PRO A 154 -1.00 13.04 11.56
CA PRO A 154 -0.70 11.65 11.18
C PRO A 154 -1.73 10.60 11.67
N GLN A 155 -2.47 9.95 10.78
CA GLN A 155 -3.41 8.84 11.10
C GLN A 155 -2.89 7.45 10.76
N ALA A 156 -1.90 7.34 9.87
CA ALA A 156 -1.36 6.05 9.44
C ALA A 156 0.09 5.87 9.90
N ARG A 157 0.44 4.66 10.35
CA ARG A 157 1.83 4.26 10.56
C ARG A 157 2.44 3.89 9.21
N ILE A 158 3.50 4.59 8.82
CA ILE A 158 4.17 4.36 7.53
C ILE A 158 5.21 3.26 7.70
N CYS A 159 5.02 2.14 7.01
CA CYS A 159 6.04 1.09 6.95
C CYS A 159 6.88 1.25 5.68
N THR A 160 8.18 1.49 5.88
CA THR A 160 9.16 1.60 4.79
C THR A 160 9.95 0.31 4.68
N THR A 161 10.20 -0.16 3.45
CA THR A 161 11.07 -1.32 3.22
C THR A 161 12.53 -0.85 3.12
N THR A 162 13.38 -1.38 3.99
CA THR A 162 14.81 -1.07 4.04
C THR A 162 15.56 -1.89 3.02
N TRP A 163 15.91 -1.35 1.86
CA TRP A 163 17.04 -1.92 1.10
C TRP A 163 17.77 -0.93 0.18
N ASN A 164 17.32 0.32 0.02
CA ASN A 164 18.12 1.36 -0.59
C ASN A 164 18.40 2.51 0.39
N ILE A 165 19.58 3.14 0.25
CA ILE A 165 19.96 4.34 1.02
C ILE A 165 18.91 5.45 0.87
N ARG A 166 18.24 5.54 -0.29
CA ARG A 166 17.18 6.53 -0.55
C ARG A 166 15.96 6.37 0.38
N CYS A 167 15.50 5.15 0.65
CA CYS A 167 14.38 4.92 1.57
C CYS A 167 14.76 5.32 2.99
N THR A 168 16.04 5.28 3.37
CA THR A 168 16.48 5.72 4.71
C THR A 168 16.29 7.22 4.90
N PHE A 169 16.62 8.04 3.90
CA PHE A 169 16.37 9.49 3.96
C PHE A 169 14.87 9.81 3.99
N LEU A 170 14.05 9.07 3.23
CA LEU A 170 12.61 9.24 3.26
C LEU A 170 12.02 8.87 4.63
N SER A 171 12.39 7.71 5.20
CA SER A 171 11.98 7.32 6.56
C SER A 171 12.35 8.37 7.59
N PHE A 172 13.54 8.98 7.44
CA PHE A 172 14.01 10.02 8.35
C PHE A 172 13.21 11.31 8.20
N GLY A 173 12.98 11.78 6.97
CA GLY A 173 12.15 12.96 6.70
C GLY A 173 10.71 12.79 7.21
N LEU A 174 10.11 11.62 7.01
CA LEU A 174 8.78 11.30 7.53
C LEU A 174 8.75 11.26 9.06
N SER A 175 9.79 10.71 9.70
CA SER A 175 9.89 10.73 11.16
C SER A 175 10.01 12.15 11.72
N ILE A 176 10.74 13.05 11.04
CA ILE A 176 10.84 14.48 11.42
C ILE A 176 9.48 15.16 11.28
N ALA A 177 8.72 14.82 10.24
CA ALA A 177 7.37 15.33 10.02
C ALA A 177 6.31 14.76 11.00
N GLY A 178 6.71 14.00 12.01
CA GLY A 178 5.83 13.49 13.06
C GLY A 178 5.12 12.17 12.73
N PHE A 179 5.42 11.55 11.58
CA PHE A 179 4.83 10.26 11.23
C PHE A 179 5.45 9.12 12.07
N LYS A 180 4.61 8.18 12.54
CA LYS A 180 5.10 6.92 13.11
C LYS A 180 5.68 6.07 11.98
N VAL A 181 7.00 5.99 11.86
CA VAL A 181 7.69 5.24 10.80
C VAL A 181 8.25 3.91 11.34
N SER A 182 7.97 2.83 10.63
CA SER A 182 8.53 1.50 10.89
C SER A 182 9.36 1.00 9.71
N LYS A 183 10.31 0.10 9.98
CA LYS A 183 11.14 -0.56 8.98
C LYS A 183 10.82 -2.05 8.93
N TYR A 184 10.44 -2.53 7.76
CA TYR A 184 10.18 -3.96 7.54
C TYR A 184 11.50 -4.71 7.31
N MET A 185 11.78 -5.69 8.17
CA MET A 185 12.88 -6.63 8.00
C MET A 185 12.35 -8.06 7.95
N THR A 186 12.79 -8.81 6.96
CA THR A 186 12.60 -10.27 6.92
C THR A 186 13.52 -10.93 7.93
N PHE A 187 12.98 -11.85 8.73
CA PHE A 187 13.73 -12.67 9.68
C PHE A 187 13.31 -14.14 9.54
N GLY A 188 14.27 -15.05 9.70
CA GLY A 188 14.04 -16.49 9.58
C GLY A 188 15.33 -17.25 9.24
N PRO A 189 15.27 -18.59 9.17
CA PRO A 189 16.36 -19.43 8.68
C PRO A 189 16.89 -18.98 7.33
N VAL A 190 18.20 -19.09 7.14
CA VAL A 190 18.90 -18.59 5.95
C VAL A 190 18.28 -19.17 4.68
N GLU A 191 17.99 -20.47 4.62
CA GLU A 191 17.47 -21.09 3.39
C GLU A 191 16.09 -20.53 2.97
N MET A 192 15.28 -20.09 3.93
CA MET A 192 13.96 -19.49 3.64
C MET A 192 14.05 -18.02 3.25
N VAL A 193 15.02 -17.29 3.80
CA VAL A 193 15.19 -15.85 3.56
C VAL A 193 15.96 -15.59 2.27
N MET A 194 16.88 -16.47 1.87
CA MET A 194 17.72 -16.30 0.68
C MET A 194 16.93 -16.08 -0.62
N PRO A 195 15.86 -16.84 -0.96
CA PRO A 195 15.08 -16.58 -2.17
C PRO A 195 14.46 -15.18 -2.20
N TYR A 196 14.02 -14.66 -1.05
CA TYR A 196 13.51 -13.30 -0.94
C TYR A 196 14.63 -12.28 -1.16
N LEU A 197 15.79 -12.47 -0.52
CA LEU A 197 16.94 -11.58 -0.67
C LEU A 197 17.45 -11.54 -2.11
N LEU A 198 17.51 -12.67 -2.82
CA LEU A 198 17.92 -12.73 -4.23
C LEU A 198 16.95 -11.96 -5.13
N ARG A 199 15.63 -12.19 -5.03
CA ARG A 199 14.62 -11.40 -5.76
C ARG A 199 14.72 -9.90 -5.48
N ARG A 200 15.14 -9.53 -4.27
CA ARG A 200 15.35 -8.13 -3.88
C ARG A 200 16.67 -7.58 -4.43
N ALA A 201 17.75 -8.37 -4.43
CA ALA A 201 19.03 -8.00 -5.01
C ALA A 201 18.91 -7.74 -6.52
N GLU A 202 18.24 -8.63 -7.27
CA GLU A 202 17.95 -8.46 -8.70
C GLU A 202 17.19 -7.16 -9.01
N ARG A 203 16.24 -6.74 -8.15
CA ARG A 203 15.55 -5.45 -8.29
C ARG A 203 16.51 -4.26 -8.13
N ILE A 204 17.56 -4.41 -7.33
CA ILE A 204 18.59 -3.40 -7.02
C ILE A 204 19.74 -3.46 -8.02
N GLU A 205 19.94 -4.52 -8.83
CA GLU A 205 21.04 -4.65 -9.80
C GLU A 205 21.12 -3.52 -10.87
N GLY A 206 20.14 -2.61 -10.94
CA GLY A 206 20.28 -1.32 -11.63
C GLY A 206 20.97 -0.20 -10.84
N SER A 207 21.52 -0.48 -9.66
CA SER A 207 22.15 0.46 -8.74
C SER A 207 23.65 0.19 -8.68
N TRP A 208 24.44 1.18 -9.11
CA TRP A 208 25.91 1.25 -9.06
C TRP A 208 26.56 0.72 -7.77
N LEU A 209 25.84 0.76 -6.64
CA LEU A 209 26.26 0.23 -5.34
C LEU A 209 26.51 -1.29 -5.32
N LEU A 210 25.76 -2.09 -6.09
CA LEU A 210 25.98 -3.55 -6.13
C LEU A 210 27.25 -3.89 -6.93
N GLN A 211 27.52 -3.17 -8.02
CA GLN A 211 28.78 -3.32 -8.77
C GLN A 211 30.00 -2.93 -7.90
N ALA A 212 29.88 -1.83 -7.15
CA ALA A 212 30.93 -1.39 -6.22
C ALA A 212 31.18 -2.38 -5.06
N LEU A 213 30.16 -3.12 -4.61
CA LEU A 213 30.28 -4.12 -3.53
C LEU A 213 30.72 -5.50 -4.02
N ILE A 214 30.43 -5.87 -5.28
CA ILE A 214 30.85 -7.14 -5.88
C ILE A 214 32.27 -7.04 -6.50
N GLY A 215 32.87 -5.85 -6.52
CA GLY A 215 34.25 -5.66 -6.99
C GLY A 215 34.42 -5.96 -8.48
N LYS A 216 33.40 -5.68 -9.30
CA LYS A 216 33.47 -5.71 -10.76
C LYS A 216 33.35 -4.32 -11.33
#